data_AF-A0A7C5Q055-F1
#
_entry.id   AF-A0A7C5Q055-F1
#
_cell.length_a   1.000
_cell.length_b   1.000
_cell.length_c   1.000
_cell.angle_alpha   90.00
_cell.angle_beta   90.00
_cell.angle_gamma   90.00
#
_symmetry.space_group_name_H-M   'P 1'
#
loop_
_entity.id
_entity.type
_entity.pdbx_description
1 polymer ?
#
loop_
_entity_poly.entity_id
_entity_poly.type
_entity_poly.pdbx_seq_one_letter_code
_entity_poly.pdbx_strand_id
1 'polypeptide(L)'
;TEKPATYVNTEGRAQMTLRAVFPPGDAREDWAILRALSQKLDKPLAFDSLNQLRAAMYKTAPHLARPDDIVPGEAADIEKLAKSRKKPGKSPFAGTIGDFYLTNPVARASKVMHQCSQLRKGAHKEAAE
;
A
#
# COMPACT_ATOMS: atom_id res chain seq x y z
N THR A 1 -5.83 -10.02 1.94
CA THR A 1 -6.29 -11.41 1.78
C THR A 1 -7.73 -11.51 1.29
N GLU A 2 -8.55 -10.46 1.46
CA GLU A 2 -10.00 -10.52 1.22
C GLU A 2 -10.46 -9.99 -0.14
N LYS A 3 -9.53 -9.53 -0.99
CA LYS A 3 -9.85 -8.91 -2.28
C LYS A 3 -8.80 -9.19 -3.35
N PRO A 4 -9.20 -9.21 -4.64
CA PRO A 4 -8.28 -9.12 -5.75
C PRO A 4 -7.86 -7.66 -5.97
N ALA A 5 -6.60 -7.32 -5.70
CA ALA A 5 -6.07 -5.97 -5.81
C ALA A 5 -4.73 -5.95 -6.54
N THR A 6 -4.43 -4.83 -7.20
CA THR A 6 -3.14 -4.59 -7.85
C THR A 6 -2.26 -3.78 -6.92
N TYR A 7 -1.05 -4.27 -6.64
CA TYR A 7 0.00 -3.59 -5.88
C TYR A 7 1.23 -3.40 -6.75
N VAL A 8 1.99 -2.33 -6.51
CA VAL A 8 3.28 -2.10 -7.18
C VAL A 8 4.37 -2.10 -6.12
N ASN A 9 5.40 -2.91 -6.30
CA ASN A 9 6.55 -2.98 -5.39
C ASN A 9 7.57 -1.86 -5.69
N THR A 10 8.65 -1.77 -4.91
CA THR A 10 9.63 -0.68 -5.02
C THR A 10 10.46 -0.69 -6.30
N GLU A 11 10.54 -1.82 -7.00
CA GLU A 11 11.19 -1.94 -8.33
C GLU A 11 10.23 -1.62 -9.47
N GLY A 12 8.97 -1.27 -9.19
CA GLY A 12 7.98 -0.87 -10.19
C GLY A 12 7.15 -2.02 -10.78
N ARG A 13 7.32 -3.25 -10.28
CA ARG A 13 6.57 -4.42 -10.74
C ARG A 13 5.14 -4.40 -10.22
N ALA A 14 4.17 -4.47 -11.13
CA ALA A 14 2.77 -4.65 -10.78
C ALA A 14 2.47 -6.12 -10.48
N GLN A 15 1.79 -6.38 -9.37
CA GLN A 15 1.42 -7.73 -8.92
C GLN A 15 -0.04 -7.73 -8.49
N MET A 16 -0.71 -8.87 -8.66
CA MET A 16 -2.12 -9.01 -8.33
C MET A 16 -2.32 -10.03 -7.21
N THR A 17 -3.08 -9.65 -6.20
CA THR A 17 -3.53 -10.59 -5.17
C THR A 17 -4.73 -11.39 -5.67
N LEU A 18 -4.86 -12.61 -5.15
CA LEU A 18 -6.09 -13.37 -5.22
C LEU A 18 -6.80 -13.32 -3.87
N ARG A 19 -8.13 -13.36 -3.90
CA ARG A 19 -8.92 -13.44 -2.67
C ARG A 19 -8.76 -14.84 -2.08
N ALA A 20 -8.30 -14.91 -0.85
CA ALA A 20 -8.15 -16.15 -0.09
C ALA A 20 -9.37 -16.42 0.80
N VAL A 21 -9.93 -15.37 1.40
CA VAL A 21 -11.10 -15.44 2.30
C VAL A 21 -12.10 -14.33 1.97
N PHE A 22 -13.35 -14.47 2.37
CA PHE A 22 -14.33 -13.41 2.22
C PHE A 22 -14.14 -12.35 3.33
N PRO A 23 -14.44 -11.06 3.03
CA PRO A 23 -14.43 -10.03 4.06
C PRO A 23 -15.37 -10.40 5.23
N PRO A 24 -14.98 -10.13 6.49
CA PRO A 24 -15.79 -10.46 7.65
C PRO A 24 -17.04 -9.57 7.75
N GLY A 25 -18.17 -10.17 8.13
CA GLY A 25 -19.43 -9.46 8.36
C GLY A 25 -19.89 -8.66 7.13
N ASP A 26 -20.15 -7.37 7.34
CA ASP A 26 -20.60 -6.45 6.28
C ASP A 26 -19.47 -5.70 5.56
N ALA A 27 -18.22 -6.12 5.73
CA ALA A 27 -17.12 -5.56 4.97
C ALA A 27 -17.34 -5.78 3.45
N ARG A 28 -16.85 -4.81 2.65
CA ARG A 28 -16.95 -4.78 1.19
C ARG A 28 -15.59 -4.41 0.61
N GLU A 29 -15.39 -4.70 -0.67
CA GLU A 29 -14.16 -4.30 -1.36
C GLU A 29 -14.02 -2.78 -1.43
N ASP A 30 -12.82 -2.24 -1.17
CA ASP A 30 -12.56 -0.80 -1.04
C ASP A 30 -13.09 0.01 -2.24
N TRP A 31 -12.89 -0.48 -3.46
CA TRP A 31 -13.34 0.23 -4.66
C TRP A 31 -14.86 0.33 -4.76
N ALA A 32 -15.57 -0.71 -4.31
CA ALA A 32 -17.03 -0.76 -4.31
C ALA A 32 -17.59 0.21 -3.28
N ILE A 33 -16.94 0.35 -2.13
CA ILE A 33 -17.28 1.36 -1.10
C ILE A 33 -17.16 2.76 -1.70
N LEU A 34 -16.02 3.09 -2.32
CA LEU A 34 -15.80 4.41 -2.94
C LEU A 34 -16.78 4.66 -4.09
N ARG A 35 -17.07 3.64 -4.89
CA ARG A 35 -18.04 3.73 -5.99
C ARG A 35 -19.46 3.98 -5.47
N ALA A 36 -19.90 3.28 -4.43
CA ALA A 36 -21.21 3.50 -3.83
C ALA A 36 -21.31 4.89 -3.17
N LEU A 37 -20.27 5.33 -2.46
CA LEU A 37 -20.19 6.66 -1.88
C LEU A 37 -20.28 7.76 -2.95
N SER A 38 -19.59 7.58 -4.08
CA SER A 38 -19.60 8.56 -5.18
C SER A 38 -21.00 8.84 -5.73
N GLN A 39 -21.87 7.82 -5.75
CA GLN A 39 -23.29 7.96 -6.10
C GLN A 39 -24.06 8.78 -5.08
N LYS A 40 -23.81 8.58 -3.78
CA LYS A 40 -24.45 9.34 -2.70
C LYS A 40 -24.02 10.80 -2.65
N LEU A 41 -22.90 11.13 -3.28
CA LEU A 41 -22.38 12.49 -3.40
C LEU A 41 -22.74 13.15 -4.74
N ASP A 42 -23.63 12.55 -5.53
CA ASP A 42 -24.03 13.02 -6.86
C ASP A 42 -22.84 13.21 -7.83
N LYS A 43 -21.77 12.45 -7.63
CA LYS A 43 -20.54 12.46 -8.45
C LYS A 43 -20.10 11.03 -8.78
N PRO A 44 -20.92 10.26 -9.51
CA PRO A 44 -20.67 8.85 -9.74
C PRO A 44 -19.35 8.63 -10.48
N LEU A 45 -18.51 7.72 -9.98
CA LEU A 45 -17.33 7.26 -10.70
C LEU A 45 -17.75 6.45 -11.94
N ALA A 46 -17.00 6.59 -13.02
CA ALA A 46 -17.32 6.01 -14.33
C ALA A 46 -16.94 4.51 -14.48
N PHE A 47 -17.24 3.70 -13.46
CA PHE A 47 -17.06 2.25 -13.48
C PHE A 47 -18.01 1.57 -12.49
N ASP A 48 -18.53 0.39 -12.84
CA ASP A 48 -19.45 -0.41 -12.01
C ASP A 48 -18.90 -1.82 -11.73
N SER A 49 -17.74 -2.15 -12.29
CA SER A 49 -17.07 -3.43 -12.05
C SER A 49 -15.56 -3.25 -11.88
N LEU A 50 -14.94 -4.23 -11.22
CA LEU A 50 -13.49 -4.28 -11.05
C LEU A 50 -12.74 -4.26 -12.40
N ASN A 51 -13.29 -4.88 -13.45
CA ASN A 51 -12.68 -4.87 -14.78
C ASN A 51 -12.72 -3.49 -15.43
N GLN A 52 -13.81 -2.75 -15.27
CA GLN A 52 -13.91 -1.37 -15.76
C GLN A 52 -12.97 -0.45 -14.98
N LEU A 53 -12.86 -0.63 -13.65
CA LEU A 53 -11.87 0.09 -12.84
C LEU A 53 -10.45 -0.19 -13.33
N ARG A 54 -10.09 -1.46 -13.57
CA ARG A 54 -8.76 -1.82 -14.11
C ARG A 54 -8.51 -1.21 -15.48
N ALA A 55 -9.49 -1.22 -16.38
CA ALA A 55 -9.37 -0.56 -17.68
C ALA A 55 -9.09 0.94 -17.53
N ALA A 56 -9.77 1.63 -16.61
CA ALA A 56 -9.50 3.03 -16.29
C ALA A 56 -8.09 3.22 -15.71
N MET A 57 -7.68 2.37 -14.76
CA MET A 57 -6.33 2.38 -14.18
C MET A 57 -5.24 2.19 -15.24
N TYR A 58 -5.42 1.26 -16.18
CA TYR A 58 -4.47 0.97 -17.25
C TYR A 58 -4.36 2.11 -18.24
N LYS A 59 -5.46 2.82 -18.51
CA LYS A 59 -5.43 4.04 -19.32
C LYS A 59 -4.62 5.16 -18.64
N THR A 60 -4.75 5.30 -17.33
CA THR A 60 -4.00 6.31 -16.55
C THR A 60 -2.54 5.92 -16.31
N ALA A 61 -2.28 4.63 -16.09
CA ALA A 61 -0.97 4.08 -15.76
C ALA A 61 -0.76 2.74 -16.49
N PRO A 62 -0.28 2.77 -17.76
CA PRO A 62 -0.19 1.57 -18.61
C PRO A 62 0.69 0.45 -18.04
N HIS A 63 1.68 0.76 -17.21
CA HIS A 63 2.53 -0.25 -16.58
C HIS A 63 1.73 -1.21 -15.67
N LEU A 64 0.58 -0.78 -15.13
CA LEU A 64 -0.28 -1.64 -14.31
C LEU A 64 -0.91 -2.79 -15.11
N ALA A 65 -0.94 -2.70 -16.45
CA ALA A 65 -1.46 -3.74 -17.34
C ALA A 65 -0.42 -4.85 -17.66
N ARG A 66 0.82 -4.70 -17.17
CA ARG A 66 1.93 -5.63 -17.39
C ARG A 66 2.30 -6.30 -16.05
N PRO A 67 1.48 -7.25 -15.58
CA PRO A 67 1.78 -7.94 -14.32
C PRO A 67 3.12 -8.67 -14.44
N ASP A 68 3.87 -8.65 -13.36
CA ASP A 68 5.18 -9.28 -13.24
C ASP A 68 6.29 -8.75 -14.16
N ASP A 69 6.09 -7.63 -14.86
CA ASP A 69 7.14 -6.95 -15.61
C ASP A 69 7.76 -5.79 -14.82
N ILE A 70 9.06 -5.56 -15.01
CA ILE A 70 9.74 -4.33 -14.59
C ILE A 70 9.94 -3.45 -15.82
N VAL A 71 9.40 -2.23 -15.79
CA VAL A 71 9.65 -1.24 -16.83
C VAL A 71 10.87 -0.40 -16.42
N PRO A 72 11.91 -0.28 -17.26
CA PRO A 72 13.04 0.59 -17.00
C PRO A 72 12.58 2.04 -16.77
N GLY A 73 13.16 2.69 -15.76
CA GLY A 73 12.98 4.13 -15.57
C GLY A 73 13.81 4.95 -16.56
N GLU A 74 13.44 6.21 -16.76
CA GLU A 74 14.13 7.12 -17.66
C GLU A 74 15.21 7.92 -16.92
N ALA A 75 16.44 7.95 -17.45
CA ALA A 75 17.52 8.75 -16.86
C ALA A 75 17.18 10.26 -16.82
N ALA A 76 16.36 10.73 -17.77
CA ALA A 76 15.86 12.09 -17.84
C ALA A 76 15.06 12.51 -16.59
N ASP A 77 14.40 11.57 -15.89
CA ASP A 77 13.66 11.86 -14.67
C ASP A 77 14.61 12.25 -13.52
N ILE A 78 15.77 11.60 -13.44
CA ILE A 78 16.82 11.92 -12.47
C ILE A 78 17.37 13.33 -12.75
N GLU A 79 17.62 13.65 -14.02
CA GLU A 79 18.08 14.98 -14.41
C GLU A 79 17.05 16.07 -14.08
N LYS A 80 15.76 15.79 -14.31
CA LYS A 80 14.67 16.70 -13.96
C LYS A 80 14.59 16.93 -12.45
N LEU A 81 14.73 15.87 -11.64
CA LEU A 81 14.80 15.97 -10.19
C LEU A 81 16.00 16.80 -9.74
N ALA A 82 17.17 16.58 -10.34
CA ALA A 82 18.39 17.33 -10.02
C ALA A 82 18.27 18.83 -10.29
N LYS A 83 17.51 19.21 -11.33
CA LYS A 83 17.20 20.62 -11.65
C LYS A 83 16.28 21.28 -10.60
N SER A 84 15.49 20.50 -9.84
CA SER A 84 14.54 21.01 -8.83
C SER A 84 15.18 21.28 -7.45
N ARG A 85 16.38 21.85 -7.42
CA ARG A 85 17.20 21.98 -6.21
C ARG A 85 16.54 22.89 -5.16
N LYS A 86 16.04 22.31 -4.07
CA LYS A 86 15.60 23.02 -2.87
C LYS A 86 16.69 23.02 -1.81
N LYS A 87 16.77 24.06 -0.98
CA LYS A 87 17.70 24.10 0.16
C LYS A 87 17.33 22.98 1.14
N PRO A 88 18.28 22.12 1.56
CA PRO A 88 18.01 21.10 2.55
C PRO A 88 17.67 21.74 3.91
N GLY A 89 16.84 21.05 4.69
CA GLY A 89 16.63 21.40 6.09
C GLY A 89 17.89 21.17 6.92
N LYS A 90 17.94 21.76 8.13
CA LYS A 90 19.06 21.57 9.08
C LYS A 90 18.92 20.30 9.94
N SER A 91 17.76 19.64 9.89
CA SER A 91 17.49 18.46 10.70
C SER A 91 18.30 17.25 10.20
N PRO A 92 18.87 16.44 11.11
CA PRO A 92 19.52 15.19 10.72
C PRO A 92 18.49 14.20 10.16
N PHE A 93 18.97 13.24 9.36
CA PHE A 93 18.15 12.11 8.97
C PHE A 93 17.76 11.29 10.20
N ALA A 94 16.50 10.89 10.26
CA ALA A 94 15.96 10.02 11.31
C ALA A 94 15.29 8.80 10.67
N GLY A 95 15.25 7.69 11.42
CA GLY A 95 14.51 6.50 10.99
C GLY A 95 13.03 6.83 10.84
N THR A 96 12.49 6.60 9.64
CA THR A 96 11.06 6.82 9.36
C THR A 96 10.17 5.77 10.03
N ILE A 97 10.73 4.60 10.34
CA ILE A 97 10.05 3.48 10.99
C ILE A 97 10.56 3.38 12.43
N GLY A 98 9.73 3.82 13.39
CA GLY A 98 10.06 3.74 14.81
C GLY A 98 10.04 2.31 15.35
N ASP A 99 9.08 1.51 14.90
CA ASP A 99 8.94 0.11 15.29
C ASP A 99 8.61 -0.76 14.07
N PHE A 100 9.57 -1.60 13.68
CA PHE A 100 9.45 -2.47 12.51
C PHE A 100 8.25 -3.43 12.60
N TYR A 101 7.91 -3.88 13.81
CA TYR A 101 6.84 -4.87 14.00
C TYR A 101 5.44 -4.23 14.02
N LEU A 102 5.32 -2.90 14.10
CA LEU A 102 4.04 -2.20 14.30
C LEU A 102 3.77 -1.15 13.20
N THR A 103 4.25 -1.40 11.99
CA THR A 103 4.24 -0.44 10.86
C THR A 103 2.87 -0.16 10.26
N ASN A 104 1.96 -1.13 10.25
CA ASN A 104 0.65 -1.02 9.61
C ASN A 104 -0.49 -1.52 10.53
N PRO A 105 -1.77 -1.24 10.22
CA PRO A 105 -2.89 -1.63 11.07
C PRO A 105 -2.98 -3.14 11.34
N VAL A 106 -2.65 -3.98 10.36
CA VAL A 106 -2.67 -5.45 10.52
C VAL A 106 -1.61 -5.88 11.53
N ALA A 107 -0.39 -5.35 11.42
CA ALA A 107 0.69 -5.64 12.33
C ALA A 107 0.41 -5.10 13.75
N ARG A 108 -0.23 -3.93 13.87
CA ARG A 108 -0.63 -3.36 15.17
C ARG A 108 -1.72 -4.14 15.89
N ALA A 109 -2.64 -4.76 15.14
CA ALA A 109 -3.68 -5.61 15.73
C ALA A 109 -3.16 -7.02 16.07
N SER A 110 -1.96 -7.40 15.62
CA SER A 110 -1.39 -8.73 15.84
C SER A 110 -0.77 -8.87 17.24
N LYS A 111 -1.27 -9.84 18.02
CA LYS A 111 -0.69 -10.24 19.31
C LYS A 111 0.77 -10.67 19.16
N VAL A 112 1.10 -11.40 18.09
CA VAL A 112 2.46 -11.91 17.84
C VAL A 112 3.43 -10.77 17.56
N MET A 113 3.04 -9.82 16.71
CA MET A 113 3.90 -8.67 16.41
C MET A 113 4.11 -7.77 17.63
N HIS A 114 3.13 -7.69 18.51
CA HIS A 114 3.28 -7.00 19.78
C HIS A 114 4.34 -7.67 20.67
N GLN A 115 4.34 -9.01 20.76
CA GLN A 115 5.38 -9.75 21.48
C GLN A 115 6.76 -9.55 20.85
N CYS A 116 6.88 -9.59 19.52
CA CYS A 116 8.14 -9.31 18.81
C CYS A 116 8.66 -7.89 19.10
N SER A 117 7.77 -6.88 19.14
CA SER A 117 8.11 -5.50 19.51
C SER A 117 8.64 -5.41 20.95
N GLN A 118 8.00 -6.09 21.92
CA GLN A 118 8.44 -6.11 23.32
C GLN A 118 9.81 -6.77 23.48
N LEU A 119 10.02 -7.92 22.82
CA LEU A 119 11.31 -8.62 22.77
C LEU A 119 12.41 -7.69 22.24
N ARG A 120 12.17 -7.02 21.12
CA ARG A 120 13.12 -6.06 20.53
C ARG A 120 13.46 -4.91 21.48
N LYS A 121 12.50 -4.44 22.27
CA LYS A 121 12.68 -3.34 23.23
C LYS A 121 13.39 -3.78 24.52
N GLY A 122 13.71 -5.06 24.69
CA GLY A 122 14.29 -5.58 25.93
C GLY A 122 13.29 -5.61 27.09
N ALA A 123 11.98 -5.59 26.82
CA ALA A 123 10.94 -5.57 27.84
C ALA A 123 10.63 -6.95 28.44
N HIS A 124 11.40 -7.99 28.10
CA HIS A 124 11.30 -9.29 28.77
C HIS A 124 11.91 -9.18 30.18
N LYS A 125 11.06 -8.90 31.17
CA LYS A 125 11.25 -9.50 32.48
C LYS A 125 11.01 -11.00 32.28
N GLU A 126 12.04 -11.82 32.50
CA GLU A 126 11.84 -13.24 32.71
C GLU A 126 10.70 -13.41 33.71
N ALA A 127 9.61 -14.01 33.27
CA ALA A 127 8.63 -14.55 34.20
C ALA A 127 9.38 -15.68 34.92
N ALA A 128 9.83 -15.38 36.13
CA ALA A 128 10.39 -16.37 37.04
C ALA A 128 9.36 -17.51 37.19
N GLU A 129 9.74 -18.70 36.73
CA GLU A 129 9.29 -19.95 37.33
C GLU A 129 9.97 -20.15 38.68
#